data_AF-K2DK16-F1
#
_entry.id   AF-K2DK16-F1
#
_cell.length_a   1.000
_cell.length_b   1.000
_cell.length_c   1.000
_cell.angle_alpha   90.00
_cell.angle_beta   90.00
_cell.angle_gamma   90.00
#
_symmetry.space_group_name_H-M   'P 1'
#
loop_
_entity.id
_entity.type
_entity.pdbx_description
1 polymer ?
#
loop_
_entity_poly.entity_id
_entity_poly.type
_entity_poly.pdbx_seq_one_letter_code
_entity_poly.pdbx_strand_id
1 'polypeptide(L)'
;PNIGGDSPPRRKRVSLAMRVEGMFDGHGSLNLPIVVWSCLSVLWFLAYIVGVHSITYSPIMGMHKQVGFFWSPAWNVGEMVFLPIFLIIVTETLNFWKHDGRPLIVGMRDDEAWTRKVESFSTSYWSILFICFVVIFLVQWSGVYLLALIDFNHHISMVDWILVATVRPEDVSLTEAIPLSLLAFLYSGVIYWLFFNGLMLLFTVASSFAELCRSQDLQSLGDHQSHVREVGVKIMRGVFRGTILGCLIAICIKLNAAYLISDAETFLSWLVNDALFALRLRNQEWGWLDQNPSPFFTSLLLLFIVCFVFFVSLSQIVLALERSLQDEILKNQARAIWLQMSGVVVLLAVSFFLIGAFAGFSILLFTSVLIAASSFFWSMRLSEGK
;
A
#
# COMPACT_ATOMS: atom_id res chain seq x y z
N PRO A 1 -19.08 14.53 59.68
CA PRO A 1 -19.21 13.51 58.62
C PRO A 1 -19.15 14.16 57.22
N ASN A 2 -17.94 14.33 56.69
CA ASN A 2 -17.71 14.76 55.32
C ASN A 2 -17.17 13.54 54.56
N ILE A 3 -18.02 12.90 53.77
CA ILE A 3 -17.65 11.78 52.91
C ILE A 3 -17.11 12.40 51.62
N GLY A 4 -15.80 12.60 51.57
CA GLY A 4 -15.07 12.87 50.34
C GLY A 4 -15.07 11.61 49.49
N GLY A 5 -15.92 11.57 48.48
CA GLY A 5 -15.93 10.50 47.48
C GLY A 5 -14.74 10.68 46.55
N ASP A 6 -13.63 9.99 46.84
CA ASP A 6 -12.60 9.71 45.85
C ASP A 6 -13.25 8.89 44.73
N SER A 7 -13.49 9.56 43.60
CA SER A 7 -13.86 8.90 42.36
C SER A 7 -12.69 7.99 41.97
N PRO A 8 -12.87 6.67 41.79
CA PRO A 8 -11.77 5.82 41.36
C PRO A 8 -11.25 6.32 40.01
N PRO A 9 -9.92 6.27 39.76
CA PRO A 9 -9.35 6.72 38.50
C PRO A 9 -10.04 5.99 37.35
N ARG A 10 -10.74 6.74 36.49
CA ARG A 10 -11.35 6.21 35.27
C ARG A 10 -10.23 5.55 34.47
N ARG A 11 -10.20 4.21 34.43
CA ARG A 11 -9.38 3.46 33.47
C ARG A 11 -9.67 4.03 32.08
N LYS A 12 -8.73 4.81 31.52
CA LYS A 12 -8.83 5.32 30.15
C LYS A 12 -8.99 4.09 29.25
N ARG A 13 -10.18 3.91 28.67
CA ARG A 13 -10.42 2.85 27.70
C ARG A 13 -9.53 3.15 26.50
N VAL A 14 -8.52 2.33 26.27
CA VAL A 14 -7.63 2.47 25.10
C VAL A 14 -8.48 2.34 23.84
N SER A 15 -8.53 3.40 23.04
CA SER A 15 -9.30 3.44 21.80
C SER A 15 -8.67 2.55 20.73
N LEU A 16 -9.43 2.18 19.69
CA LEU A 16 -8.90 1.42 18.55
C LEU A 16 -7.71 2.15 17.90
N ALA A 17 -7.81 3.48 17.77
CA ALA A 17 -6.75 4.32 17.23
C ALA A 17 -5.43 4.16 18.01
N MET A 18 -5.50 4.19 19.34
CA MET A 18 -4.32 4.01 20.19
C MET A 18 -3.76 2.58 20.14
N ARG A 19 -4.61 1.56 19.98
CA ARG A 19 -4.14 0.18 19.79
C ARG A 19 -3.40 0.02 18.47
N VAL A 20 -3.96 0.56 17.39
CA VAL A 20 -3.35 0.51 16.07
C VAL A 20 -2.03 1.28 16.08
N GLU A 21 -2.01 2.50 16.59
CA GLU A 21 -0.79 3.29 16.69
C GLU A 21 0.29 2.56 17.51
N GLY A 22 -0.09 1.96 18.64
CA GLY A 22 0.82 1.15 19.46
C GLY A 22 1.38 -0.08 18.75
N MET A 23 0.71 -0.62 17.73
CA MET A 23 1.27 -1.70 16.91
C MET A 23 2.40 -1.21 15.99
N PHE A 24 2.34 0.05 15.55
CA PHE A 24 3.38 0.67 14.71
C PHE A 24 4.49 1.31 15.55
N ASP A 25 4.22 1.69 16.80
CA ASP A 25 5.12 2.34 17.76
C ASP A 25 6.10 1.39 18.49
N GLY A 26 6.27 0.16 17.99
CA GLY A 26 7.13 -0.84 18.63
C GLY A 26 8.62 -0.53 18.46
N HIS A 27 9.43 -0.90 19.47
CA HIS A 27 10.90 -0.83 19.41
C HIS A 27 11.53 -1.64 18.24
N GLY A 28 10.77 -2.53 17.60
CA GLY A 28 11.19 -3.27 16.41
C GLY A 28 10.29 -2.99 15.21
N SER A 29 10.83 -2.33 14.18
CA SER A 29 10.14 -2.08 12.90
C SER A 29 9.78 -3.34 12.12
N LEU A 30 10.30 -4.50 12.55
CA LEU A 30 10.09 -5.80 11.91
C LEU A 30 8.87 -6.57 12.45
N ASN A 31 8.25 -6.16 13.55
CA ASN A 31 7.14 -6.93 14.14
C ASN A 31 5.96 -7.09 13.16
N LEU A 32 5.54 -6.02 12.50
CA LEU A 32 4.44 -6.07 11.53
C LEU A 32 4.82 -6.85 10.25
N PRO A 33 6.00 -6.64 9.64
CA PRO A 33 6.53 -7.52 8.60
C PRO A 33 6.49 -9.01 8.95
N ILE A 34 6.92 -9.38 10.16
CA ILE A 34 6.92 -10.78 10.62
C ILE A 34 5.50 -11.34 10.67
N VAL A 35 4.50 -10.56 11.11
CA VAL A 35 3.10 -10.99 11.09
C VAL A 35 2.65 -11.26 9.65
N VAL A 36 2.93 -10.34 8.73
CA VAL A 36 2.59 -10.49 7.30
C VAL A 36 3.22 -11.76 6.74
N TRP A 37 4.53 -11.94 6.89
CA TRP A 37 5.24 -13.11 6.39
C TRP A 37 4.79 -14.42 7.04
N SER A 38 4.49 -14.42 8.34
CA SER A 38 4.03 -15.62 9.03
C SER A 38 2.66 -16.07 8.51
N CYS A 39 1.72 -15.13 8.37
CA CYS A 39 0.42 -15.45 7.80
C CYS A 39 0.50 -15.87 6.33
N LEU A 40 1.34 -15.19 5.53
CA LEU A 40 1.58 -15.57 4.14
C LEU A 40 2.22 -16.96 4.02
N SER A 41 3.14 -17.31 4.92
CA SER A 41 3.77 -18.63 4.94
C SER A 41 2.76 -19.74 5.20
N VAL A 42 1.79 -19.51 6.09
CA VAL A 42 0.67 -20.45 6.29
C VAL A 42 -0.12 -20.65 5.00
N LEU A 43 -0.40 -19.57 4.26
CA LEU A 43 -1.07 -19.67 2.96
C LEU A 43 -0.23 -20.41 1.92
N TRP A 44 1.09 -20.21 1.87
CA TRP A 44 1.99 -20.99 1.01
C TRP A 44 1.89 -22.49 1.30
N PHE A 45 1.94 -22.88 2.58
CA PHE A 45 1.82 -24.29 2.96
C PHE A 45 0.45 -24.86 2.59
N LEU A 46 -0.63 -24.12 2.83
CA LEU A 46 -1.97 -24.55 2.45
C LEU A 46 -2.13 -24.67 0.92
N ALA A 47 -1.63 -23.71 0.16
CA ALA A 47 -1.62 -23.75 -1.30
C ALA A 47 -0.80 -24.94 -1.84
N TYR A 48 0.29 -25.30 -1.15
CA TYR A 48 1.07 -26.49 -1.48
C TYR A 48 0.28 -27.78 -1.19
N ILE A 49 -0.30 -27.90 0.01
CA ILE A 49 -1.07 -29.07 0.44
C ILE A 49 -2.28 -29.32 -0.47
N VAL A 50 -2.99 -28.26 -0.86
CA VAL A 50 -4.16 -28.33 -1.75
C VAL A 50 -3.76 -28.50 -3.22
N GLY A 51 -2.47 -28.38 -3.58
CA GLY A 51 -2.00 -28.57 -4.94
C GLY A 51 -2.14 -27.36 -5.88
N VAL A 52 -2.55 -26.19 -5.37
CA VAL A 52 -2.75 -24.95 -6.16
C VAL A 52 -1.52 -24.05 -6.24
N HIS A 53 -0.40 -24.44 -5.64
CA HIS A 53 0.83 -23.66 -5.61
C HIS A 53 1.43 -23.39 -7.00
N SER A 54 1.39 -24.37 -7.92
CA SER A 54 1.94 -24.27 -9.28
C SER A 54 1.09 -25.04 -10.29
N ILE A 55 -0.15 -24.60 -10.47
CA ILE A 55 -1.12 -25.21 -11.39
C ILE A 55 -1.28 -24.43 -12.68
N THR A 56 -1.58 -25.15 -13.76
CA THR A 56 -1.95 -24.63 -15.08
C THR A 56 -3.35 -25.11 -15.49
N TYR A 57 -4.04 -24.32 -16.30
CA TYR A 57 -5.29 -24.72 -16.95
C TYR A 57 -5.33 -24.26 -18.41
N SER A 58 -6.26 -24.80 -19.21
CA SER A 58 -6.39 -24.47 -20.63
C SER A 58 -7.68 -23.68 -20.90
N PRO A 59 -7.63 -22.33 -20.91
CA PRO A 59 -8.80 -21.52 -21.21
C PRO A 59 -9.27 -21.66 -22.67
N ILE A 60 -8.33 -21.95 -23.58
CA ILE A 60 -8.59 -22.29 -24.97
C ILE A 60 -7.69 -23.47 -25.39
N MET A 61 -8.08 -24.21 -26.43
CA MET A 61 -7.33 -25.37 -26.89
C MET A 61 -5.88 -25.00 -27.26
N GLY A 62 -4.93 -25.74 -26.69
CA GLY A 62 -3.50 -25.56 -26.96
C GLY A 62 -2.80 -24.50 -26.11
N MET A 63 -3.50 -23.77 -25.25
CA MET A 63 -2.90 -22.84 -24.29
C MET A 63 -2.81 -23.49 -22.92
N HIS A 64 -1.64 -23.45 -22.27
CA HIS A 64 -1.46 -23.90 -20.89
C HIS A 64 -1.13 -22.72 -19.99
N LYS A 65 -2.16 -22.07 -19.46
CA LYS A 65 -2.04 -20.85 -18.67
C LYS A 65 -1.68 -21.15 -17.23
N GLN A 66 -0.59 -20.53 -16.76
CA GLN A 66 -0.08 -20.64 -15.41
C GLN A 66 -0.86 -19.72 -14.46
N VAL A 67 -1.52 -20.30 -13.45
CA VAL A 67 -2.34 -19.54 -12.49
C VAL A 67 -2.01 -19.82 -11.04
N GLY A 68 -1.12 -20.77 -10.74
CA GLY A 68 -0.78 -21.16 -9.38
C GLY A 68 -0.27 -20.04 -8.48
N PHE A 69 -0.42 -20.23 -7.17
CA PHE A 69 -0.13 -19.23 -6.13
C PHE A 69 1.26 -18.59 -6.29
N PHE A 70 2.31 -19.38 -6.56
CA PHE A 70 3.69 -18.89 -6.67
C PHE A 70 3.91 -17.92 -7.83
N TRP A 71 3.05 -17.99 -8.84
CA TRP A 71 3.16 -17.21 -10.06
C TRP A 71 2.39 -15.90 -9.99
N SER A 72 1.69 -15.64 -8.88
CA SER A 72 0.97 -14.40 -8.70
C SER A 72 1.90 -13.28 -8.19
N PRO A 73 2.17 -12.23 -8.99
CA PRO A 73 2.98 -11.10 -8.54
C PRO A 73 2.27 -10.27 -7.46
N ALA A 74 0.94 -10.29 -7.39
CA ALA A 74 0.19 -9.60 -6.35
C ALA A 74 0.60 -10.13 -4.96
N TRP A 75 0.61 -11.45 -4.79
CA TRP A 75 0.94 -12.10 -3.52
C TRP A 75 2.44 -12.12 -3.25
N ASN A 76 3.26 -12.52 -4.23
CA ASN A 76 4.68 -12.81 -3.99
C ASN A 76 5.61 -11.60 -4.21
N VAL A 77 5.11 -10.50 -4.77
CA VAL A 77 5.87 -9.24 -4.91
C VAL A 77 5.19 -8.13 -4.13
N GLY A 78 3.89 -7.88 -4.40
CA GLY A 78 3.12 -6.85 -3.71
C GLY A 78 3.07 -7.07 -2.21
N GLU A 79 2.49 -8.20 -1.80
CA GLU A 79 2.24 -8.49 -0.38
C GLU A 79 3.48 -9.01 0.35
N MET A 80 4.30 -9.85 -0.30
CA MET A 80 5.48 -10.42 0.32
C MET A 80 6.65 -9.44 0.46
N VAL A 81 6.79 -8.47 -0.45
CA VAL A 81 7.96 -7.58 -0.50
C VAL A 81 7.57 -6.13 -0.23
N PHE A 82 6.71 -5.54 -1.05
CA PHE A 82 6.43 -4.11 -0.96
C PHE A 82 5.67 -3.71 0.31
N LEU A 83 4.69 -4.51 0.74
CA LEU A 83 3.94 -4.23 1.96
C LEU A 83 4.81 -4.26 3.23
N PRO A 84 5.64 -5.28 3.48
CA PRO A 84 6.57 -5.28 4.62
C PRO A 84 7.50 -4.06 4.65
N ILE A 85 8.07 -3.68 3.49
CA ILE A 85 8.91 -2.47 3.40
C ILE A 85 8.08 -1.23 3.71
N PHE A 86 6.82 -1.17 3.26
CA PHE A 86 5.91 -0.06 3.56
C PHE A 86 5.69 0.06 5.07
N LEU A 87 5.43 -1.06 5.75
CA LEU A 87 5.20 -1.08 7.20
C LEU A 87 6.44 -0.60 7.98
N ILE A 88 7.64 -1.01 7.54
CA ILE A 88 8.91 -0.52 8.11
C ILE A 88 9.01 1.00 7.96
N ILE A 89 8.77 1.54 6.75
CA ILE A 89 8.85 2.99 6.50
C ILE A 89 7.83 3.77 7.34
N VAL A 90 6.61 3.26 7.49
CA VAL A 90 5.59 3.88 8.34
C VAL A 90 6.05 3.91 9.79
N THR A 91 6.51 2.77 10.32
CA THR A 91 7.01 2.69 11.70
C THR A 91 8.20 3.61 11.93
N GLU A 92 9.18 3.63 11.02
CA GLU A 92 10.33 4.55 11.13
C GLU A 92 9.90 6.02 11.09
N THR A 93 8.95 6.37 10.22
CA THR A 93 8.45 7.74 10.11
C THR A 93 7.67 8.15 11.36
N LEU A 94 6.86 7.24 11.91
CA LEU A 94 6.11 7.44 13.15
C LEU A 94 7.05 7.60 14.35
N ASN A 95 7.99 6.67 14.52
CA ASN A 95 8.96 6.69 15.62
C ASN A 95 9.82 7.95 15.56
N PHE A 96 10.32 8.32 14.37
CA PHE A 96 11.03 9.57 14.16
C PHE A 96 10.18 10.77 14.59
N TRP A 97 8.92 10.85 14.14
CA TRP A 97 8.06 11.99 14.48
C TRP A 97 7.85 12.11 15.99
N LYS A 98 7.57 11.00 16.67
CA LYS A 98 7.28 10.98 18.11
C LYS A 98 8.49 11.27 18.99
N HIS A 99 9.63 10.65 18.66
CA HIS A 99 10.79 10.67 19.55
C HIS A 99 11.79 11.78 19.24
N ASP A 100 11.92 12.16 17.97
CA ASP A 100 12.94 13.13 17.54
C ASP A 100 12.29 14.38 16.95
N GLY A 101 11.49 14.24 15.89
CA GLY A 101 11.04 15.35 15.07
C GLY A 101 10.14 16.34 15.80
N ARG A 102 9.14 15.85 16.55
CA ARG A 102 8.24 16.72 17.31
C ARG A 102 8.94 17.38 18.50
N PRO A 103 9.69 16.66 19.37
CA PRO A 103 10.46 17.29 20.43
C PRO A 103 11.47 18.32 19.93
N LEU A 104 12.09 18.11 18.76
CA LEU A 104 13.03 19.05 18.17
C LEU A 104 12.37 20.38 17.77
N ILE A 105 11.07 20.39 17.46
CA ILE A 105 10.33 21.62 17.11
C ILE A 105 9.74 22.30 18.36
N VAL A 106 9.25 21.54 19.34
CA VAL A 106 8.57 22.07 20.55
C VAL A 106 9.55 22.37 21.69
N GLY A 107 10.74 21.76 21.69
CA GLY A 107 11.71 21.81 22.77
C GLY A 107 11.41 20.87 23.95
N MET A 108 10.25 20.20 23.96
CA MET A 108 9.88 19.20 24.96
C MET A 108 8.99 18.10 24.39
N ARG A 109 8.98 16.94 25.05
CA ARG A 109 8.14 15.80 24.69
C ARG A 109 6.73 15.98 25.24
N ASP A 110 5.75 16.07 24.34
CA ASP A 110 4.32 16.18 24.67
C ASP A 110 3.54 14.99 24.08
N ASP A 111 3.59 13.87 24.81
CA ASP A 111 2.90 12.62 24.45
C ASP A 111 1.36 12.75 24.52
N GLU A 112 0.85 13.65 25.35
CA GLU A 112 -0.59 13.85 25.53
C GLU A 112 -1.20 14.53 24.31
N ALA A 113 -0.53 15.53 23.74
CA ALA A 113 -1.00 16.14 22.51
C ALA A 113 -0.86 15.23 21.28
N TRP A 114 0.12 14.30 21.24
CA TRP A 114 0.15 13.26 20.21
C TRP A 114 -1.03 12.31 20.34
N THR A 115 -1.28 11.81 21.57
CA THR A 115 -2.40 10.93 21.88
C THR A 115 -3.73 11.55 21.45
N ARG A 116 -3.97 12.82 21.82
CA ARG A 116 -5.18 13.56 21.40
C ARG A 116 -5.29 13.69 19.88
N LYS A 117 -4.18 13.88 19.17
CA LYS A 117 -4.18 13.96 17.70
C LYS A 117 -4.56 12.63 17.06
N VAL A 118 -4.02 11.50 17.54
CA VAL A 118 -4.37 10.16 17.07
C VAL A 118 -5.86 9.87 17.35
N GLU A 119 -6.34 10.19 18.55
CA GLU A 119 -7.73 9.99 18.93
C GLU A 119 -8.71 10.86 18.12
N SER A 120 -8.29 12.04 17.65
CA SER A 120 -9.13 12.88 16.77
C SER A 120 -9.53 12.17 15.47
N PHE A 121 -8.78 11.15 15.07
CA PHE A 121 -9.05 10.31 13.90
C PHE A 121 -9.72 8.97 14.22
N SER A 122 -10.18 8.75 15.45
CA SER A 122 -10.76 7.47 15.92
C SER A 122 -11.83 6.89 14.97
N THR A 123 -12.73 7.74 14.46
CA THR A 123 -13.75 7.31 13.48
C THR A 123 -13.13 6.72 12.22
N SER A 124 -12.03 7.29 11.73
CA SER A 124 -11.33 6.79 10.53
C SER A 124 -10.75 5.40 10.77
N TYR A 125 -10.16 5.12 11.95
CA TYR A 125 -9.66 3.80 12.31
C TYR A 125 -10.78 2.74 12.35
N TRP A 126 -11.96 3.10 12.87
CA TRP A 126 -13.14 2.23 12.84
C TRP A 126 -13.66 1.99 11.43
N SER A 127 -13.70 3.03 10.59
CA SER A 127 -14.07 2.91 9.17
C SER A 127 -13.11 1.99 8.42
N ILE A 128 -11.80 2.11 8.65
CA ILE A 128 -10.78 1.24 8.04
C ILE A 128 -11.01 -0.21 8.48
N LEU A 129 -11.23 -0.47 9.77
CA LEU A 129 -11.54 -1.81 10.28
C LEU A 129 -12.78 -2.40 9.59
N PHE A 130 -13.86 -1.62 9.51
CA PHE A 130 -15.10 -2.06 8.86
C PHE A 130 -14.89 -2.36 7.38
N ILE A 131 -14.25 -1.47 6.63
CA ILE A 131 -14.00 -1.67 5.19
C ILE A 131 -13.14 -2.93 4.97
N CYS A 132 -12.09 -3.14 5.76
CA CYS A 132 -11.19 -4.27 5.55
C CYS A 132 -11.85 -5.62 5.88
N PHE A 133 -12.54 -5.72 7.01
CA PHE A 133 -13.08 -7.00 7.45
C PHE A 133 -14.50 -7.28 6.94
N VAL A 134 -15.33 -6.26 6.72
CA VAL A 134 -16.69 -6.45 6.21
C VAL A 134 -16.71 -6.36 4.70
N VAL A 135 -16.14 -5.30 4.10
CA VAL A 135 -16.24 -5.11 2.64
C VAL A 135 -15.23 -5.98 1.89
N ILE A 136 -13.94 -5.87 2.21
CA ILE A 136 -12.88 -6.59 1.49
C ILE A 136 -12.86 -8.07 1.85
N PHE A 137 -12.88 -8.41 3.15
CA PHE A 137 -12.92 -9.81 3.54
C PHE A 137 -14.30 -10.43 3.27
N LEU A 138 -15.34 -10.08 4.03
CA LEU A 138 -16.61 -10.83 3.97
C LEU A 138 -17.39 -10.65 2.66
N VAL A 139 -17.64 -9.41 2.23
CA VAL A 139 -18.48 -9.14 1.05
C VAL A 139 -17.78 -9.56 -0.24
N GLN A 140 -16.50 -9.20 -0.42
CA GLN A 140 -15.78 -9.59 -1.64
C GLN A 140 -15.53 -11.11 -1.71
N TRP A 141 -15.18 -11.76 -0.59
CA TRP A 141 -15.06 -13.22 -0.57
C TRP A 141 -16.38 -13.90 -0.91
N SER A 142 -17.45 -13.54 -0.21
CA SER A 142 -18.75 -14.19 -0.41
C SER A 142 -19.29 -13.92 -1.82
N GLY A 143 -19.27 -12.67 -2.28
CA GLY A 143 -19.85 -12.27 -3.56
C GLY A 143 -19.05 -12.69 -4.79
N VAL A 144 -17.72 -12.76 -4.70
CA VAL A 144 -16.86 -13.06 -5.86
C VAL A 144 -16.37 -14.51 -5.86
N TYR A 145 -15.88 -15.01 -4.72
CA TYR A 145 -15.23 -16.32 -4.67
C TYR A 145 -16.15 -17.43 -4.20
N LEU A 146 -16.89 -17.22 -3.11
CA LEU A 146 -17.78 -18.26 -2.59
C LEU A 146 -18.90 -18.57 -3.59
N LEU A 147 -19.53 -17.54 -4.18
CA LEU A 147 -20.54 -17.75 -5.21
C LEU A 147 -19.96 -18.46 -6.45
N ALA A 148 -18.77 -18.09 -6.91
CA ALA A 148 -18.13 -18.76 -8.05
C ALA A 148 -17.75 -20.22 -7.77
N LEU A 149 -17.44 -20.57 -6.52
CA LEU A 149 -17.11 -21.93 -6.10
C LEU A 149 -18.35 -22.82 -5.86
N ILE A 150 -19.50 -22.23 -5.54
CA ILE A 150 -20.75 -22.97 -5.28
C ILE A 150 -21.61 -23.09 -6.54
N ASP A 151 -21.71 -22.02 -7.34
CA ASP A 151 -22.54 -21.98 -8.55
C ASP A 151 -21.68 -21.98 -9.81
N PHE A 152 -21.58 -23.16 -10.44
CA PHE A 152 -20.85 -23.37 -11.69
C PHE A 152 -21.34 -22.53 -12.88
N ASN A 153 -22.53 -21.91 -12.78
CA ASN A 153 -23.20 -21.23 -13.90
C ASN A 153 -23.09 -19.70 -13.88
N HIS A 154 -22.35 -19.11 -12.92
CA HIS A 154 -22.11 -17.67 -12.91
C HIS A 154 -21.04 -17.27 -13.96
N HIS A 155 -21.30 -16.15 -14.65
CA HIS A 155 -20.47 -15.58 -15.71
C HIS A 155 -18.96 -15.73 -15.45
N ILE A 156 -18.21 -16.06 -16.51
CA ILE A 156 -16.79 -16.39 -16.51
C ILE A 156 -15.99 -15.36 -15.70
N SER A 157 -15.72 -15.72 -14.46
CA SER A 157 -14.87 -14.94 -13.57
C SER A 157 -13.42 -15.24 -13.92
N MET A 158 -12.55 -14.24 -13.77
CA MET A 158 -11.11 -14.40 -13.91
C MET A 158 -10.62 -15.61 -13.10
N VAL A 159 -10.03 -16.60 -13.76
CA VAL A 159 -9.57 -17.83 -13.10
C VAL A 159 -8.17 -17.62 -12.52
N ASP A 160 -8.06 -17.64 -11.19
CA ASP A 160 -6.81 -17.62 -10.45
C ASP A 160 -6.54 -18.96 -9.75
N TRP A 161 -5.49 -19.03 -8.92
CA TRP A 161 -5.12 -20.23 -8.15
C TRP A 161 -6.21 -20.73 -7.19
N ILE A 162 -7.17 -19.89 -6.79
CA ILE A 162 -8.29 -20.30 -5.94
C ILE A 162 -9.43 -20.82 -6.81
N LEU A 163 -9.80 -20.06 -7.85
CA LEU A 163 -10.93 -20.38 -8.73
C LEU A 163 -10.60 -21.47 -9.75
N VAL A 164 -9.35 -21.89 -9.90
CA VAL A 164 -8.96 -23.02 -10.78
C VAL A 164 -9.75 -24.31 -10.48
N ALA A 165 -10.22 -24.50 -9.24
CA ALA A 165 -11.04 -25.64 -8.85
C ALA A 165 -12.38 -25.72 -9.62
N THR A 166 -12.89 -24.61 -10.16
CA THR A 166 -14.13 -24.60 -10.96
C THR A 166 -13.92 -25.17 -12.37
N VAL A 167 -12.70 -25.04 -12.90
CA VAL A 167 -12.32 -25.51 -14.24
C VAL A 167 -11.53 -26.82 -14.23
N ARG A 168 -10.90 -27.15 -13.10
CA ARG A 168 -10.13 -28.39 -12.89
C ARG A 168 -10.52 -29.09 -11.56
N PRO A 169 -11.80 -29.48 -11.38
CA PRO A 169 -12.26 -30.13 -10.16
C PRO A 169 -11.63 -31.51 -9.92
N GLU A 170 -11.02 -32.11 -10.95
CA GLU A 170 -10.28 -33.38 -10.85
C GLU A 170 -8.94 -33.26 -10.11
N ASP A 171 -8.32 -32.08 -10.16
CA ASP A 171 -7.03 -31.80 -9.53
C ASP A 171 -7.19 -31.12 -8.16
N VAL A 172 -8.24 -30.31 -7.99
CA VAL A 172 -8.45 -29.50 -6.79
C VAL A 172 -9.90 -29.62 -6.35
N SER A 173 -10.12 -30.15 -5.14
CA SER A 173 -11.47 -30.30 -4.61
C SER A 173 -12.08 -28.95 -4.22
N LEU A 174 -13.34 -28.72 -4.60
CA LEU A 174 -14.11 -27.55 -4.16
C LEU A 174 -14.23 -27.46 -2.63
N THR A 175 -14.28 -28.61 -1.94
CA THR A 175 -14.35 -28.64 -0.48
C THR A 175 -13.07 -28.14 0.20
N GLU A 176 -11.95 -28.18 -0.50
CA GLU A 176 -10.65 -27.67 -0.05
C GLU A 176 -10.43 -26.22 -0.52
N ALA A 177 -10.91 -25.88 -1.72
CA ALA A 177 -10.83 -24.53 -2.28
C ALA A 177 -11.64 -23.50 -1.47
N ILE A 178 -12.83 -23.87 -0.96
CA ILE A 178 -13.66 -22.96 -0.14
C ILE A 178 -12.94 -22.48 1.13
N PRO A 179 -12.47 -23.35 2.06
CA PRO A 179 -11.77 -22.90 3.25
C PRO A 179 -10.45 -22.19 2.92
N LEU A 180 -9.74 -22.61 1.87
CA LEU A 180 -8.53 -21.93 1.40
C LEU A 180 -8.83 -20.49 0.94
N SER A 181 -9.89 -20.30 0.17
CA SER A 181 -10.34 -18.97 -0.28
C SER A 181 -10.72 -18.06 0.89
N LEU A 182 -11.40 -18.60 1.90
CA LEU A 182 -11.78 -17.86 3.10
C LEU A 182 -10.53 -17.35 3.83
N LEU A 183 -9.53 -18.21 4.02
CA LEU A 183 -8.27 -17.85 4.68
C LEU A 183 -7.46 -16.83 3.86
N ALA A 184 -7.42 -16.98 2.53
CA ALA A 184 -6.77 -16.03 1.64
C ALA A 184 -7.40 -14.63 1.73
N PHE A 185 -8.74 -14.56 1.78
CA PHE A 185 -9.46 -13.30 1.92
C PHE A 185 -9.39 -12.72 3.33
N LEU A 186 -9.34 -13.56 4.37
CA LEU A 186 -9.09 -13.10 5.74
C LEU A 186 -7.71 -12.45 5.85
N TYR A 187 -6.70 -13.11 5.29
CA TYR A 187 -5.34 -12.56 5.19
C TYR A 187 -5.34 -11.24 4.41
N SER A 188 -6.02 -11.19 3.25
CA SER A 188 -6.22 -9.95 2.47
C SER A 188 -6.80 -8.83 3.35
N GLY A 189 -7.84 -9.13 4.13
CA GLY A 189 -8.43 -8.20 5.10
C GLY A 189 -7.42 -7.69 6.14
N VAL A 190 -6.59 -8.57 6.70
CA VAL A 190 -5.53 -8.20 7.65
C VAL A 190 -4.49 -7.28 7.01
N ILE A 191 -3.98 -7.63 5.83
CA ILE A 191 -2.92 -6.84 5.18
C ILE A 191 -3.42 -5.47 4.71
N TYR A 192 -4.65 -5.37 4.19
CA TYR A 192 -5.22 -4.07 3.80
C TYR A 192 -5.56 -3.24 5.03
N TRP A 193 -5.95 -3.87 6.14
CA TRP A 193 -6.11 -3.17 7.41
C TRP A 193 -4.79 -2.58 7.88
N LEU A 194 -3.68 -3.34 7.87
CA LEU A 194 -2.36 -2.80 8.20
C LEU A 194 -1.95 -1.69 7.23
N PHE A 195 -2.14 -1.89 5.93
CA PHE A 195 -1.77 -0.92 4.90
C PHE A 195 -2.51 0.42 5.04
N PHE A 196 -3.84 0.40 5.16
CA PHE A 196 -4.65 1.62 5.29
C PHE A 196 -4.41 2.33 6.62
N ASN A 197 -4.20 1.59 7.71
CA ASN A 197 -3.79 2.22 8.97
C ASN A 197 -2.41 2.86 8.88
N GLY A 198 -1.47 2.26 8.13
CA GLY A 198 -0.18 2.87 7.87
C GLY A 198 -0.28 4.17 7.08
N LEU A 199 -1.14 4.22 6.05
CA LEU A 199 -1.43 5.46 5.32
C LEU A 199 -2.08 6.51 6.24
N MET A 200 -3.01 6.08 7.10
CA MET A 200 -3.66 6.98 8.06
C MET A 200 -2.68 7.57 9.08
N LEU A 201 -1.70 6.78 9.53
CA LEU A 201 -0.63 7.26 10.41
C LEU A 201 0.29 8.24 9.68
N LEU A 202 0.69 7.97 8.45
CA LEU A 202 1.48 8.93 7.64
C LEU A 202 0.73 10.25 7.46
N PHE A 203 -0.58 10.20 7.20
CA PHE A 203 -1.43 11.38 7.15
C PHE A 203 -1.48 12.10 8.50
N THR A 204 -1.63 11.36 9.60
CA THR A 204 -1.69 11.90 10.96
C THR A 204 -0.39 12.63 11.33
N VAL A 205 0.76 12.06 10.97
CA VAL A 205 2.09 12.68 11.14
C VAL A 205 2.19 13.98 10.35
N ALA A 206 1.87 13.95 9.04
CA ALA A 206 1.90 15.15 8.20
C ALA A 206 0.97 16.25 8.71
N SER A 207 -0.24 15.88 9.13
CA SER A 207 -1.21 16.81 9.71
C SER A 207 -0.73 17.39 11.04
N SER A 208 -0.13 16.55 11.90
CA SER A 208 0.42 17.01 13.18
C SER A 208 1.58 17.98 12.99
N PHE A 209 2.45 17.74 12.01
CA PHE A 209 3.55 18.65 11.65
C PHE A 209 3.02 20.00 11.16
N ALA A 210 2.06 19.99 10.24
CA ALA A 210 1.49 21.22 9.69
C ALA A 210 0.74 22.06 10.73
N GLU A 211 0.03 21.40 11.65
CA GLU A 211 -0.64 22.08 12.76
C GLU A 211 0.35 22.72 13.71
N LEU A 212 1.44 22.02 14.03
CA LEU A 212 2.48 22.52 14.93
C LEU A 212 3.16 23.78 14.37
N CYS A 213 3.51 23.75 13.09
CA CYS A 213 4.10 24.89 12.39
C CYS A 213 3.16 26.11 12.34
N ARG A 214 1.84 25.89 12.39
CA ARG A 214 0.84 26.97 12.41
C ARG A 214 0.67 27.60 13.80
N SER A 215 0.87 26.83 14.87
CA SER A 215 0.69 27.29 16.25
C SER A 215 1.88 28.06 16.83
N GLN A 216 3.05 27.99 16.20
CA GLN A 216 4.26 28.68 16.67
C GLN A 216 4.30 30.13 16.15
N ASP A 217 4.55 31.08 17.05
CA ASP A 217 4.71 32.49 16.69
C ASP A 217 5.94 32.69 15.79
N LEU A 218 5.75 33.38 14.66
CA LEU A 218 6.78 33.66 13.64
C LEU A 218 8.10 34.26 14.19
N GLN A 219 8.09 34.85 15.39
CA GLN A 219 9.26 35.44 16.02
C GLN A 219 10.17 34.42 16.74
N SER A 220 9.64 33.30 17.24
CA SER A 220 10.45 32.23 17.87
C SER A 220 11.05 31.25 16.85
N LEU A 221 10.59 31.32 15.60
CA LEU A 221 11.02 30.44 14.51
C LEU A 221 12.42 30.75 13.97
N GLY A 222 12.98 31.95 14.17
CA GLY A 222 14.28 32.36 13.59
C GLY A 222 15.41 31.37 13.87
N ASP A 223 15.54 30.92 15.13
CA ASP A 223 16.55 29.93 15.54
C ASP A 223 16.15 28.47 15.21
N HIS A 224 14.89 28.19 14.87
CA HIS A 224 14.36 26.84 14.66
C HIS A 224 14.05 26.50 13.18
N GLN A 225 14.29 27.42 12.23
CA GLN A 225 13.97 27.19 10.80
C GLN A 225 14.70 25.97 10.21
N SER A 226 15.96 25.77 10.60
CA SER A 226 16.76 24.63 10.15
C SER A 226 16.15 23.29 10.59
N HIS A 227 15.73 23.21 11.85
CA HIS A 227 15.07 22.04 12.43
C HIS A 227 13.70 21.77 11.79
N VAL A 228 12.87 22.80 11.62
CA VAL A 228 11.56 22.65 10.95
C VAL A 228 11.73 22.13 9.53
N ARG A 229 12.73 22.63 8.79
CA ARG A 229 13.05 22.16 7.43
C ARG A 229 13.48 20.69 7.44
N GLU A 230 14.44 20.34 8.29
CA GLU A 230 14.97 18.97 8.37
C GLU A 230 13.87 17.96 8.70
N VAL A 231 13.05 18.26 9.71
CA VAL A 231 11.92 17.43 10.12
C VAL A 231 10.90 17.32 9.00
N GLY A 232 10.52 18.44 8.38
CA GLY A 232 9.59 18.46 7.25
C GLY A 232 10.05 17.59 6.09
N VAL A 233 11.30 17.75 5.63
CA VAL A 233 11.87 16.94 4.53
C VAL A 233 11.91 15.46 4.89
N LYS A 234 12.23 15.11 6.14
CA LYS A 234 12.27 13.71 6.58
C LYS A 234 10.86 13.08 6.57
N ILE A 235 9.83 13.81 7.01
CA ILE A 235 8.43 13.37 6.91
C ILE A 235 8.01 13.24 5.44
N MET A 236 8.32 14.23 4.58
CA MET A 236 8.02 14.16 3.14
C MET A 236 8.60 12.90 2.50
N ARG A 237 9.83 12.53 2.87
CA ARG A 237 10.50 11.33 2.37
C ARG A 237 9.80 10.05 2.83
N GLY A 238 9.38 9.98 4.10
CA GLY A 238 8.61 8.86 4.64
C GLY A 238 7.29 8.67 3.88
N VAL A 239 6.53 9.76 3.71
CA VAL A 239 5.28 9.76 2.93
C VAL A 239 5.53 9.32 1.48
N PHE A 240 6.50 9.93 0.78
CA PHE A 240 6.82 9.61 -0.61
C PHE A 240 7.23 8.15 -0.81
N ARG A 241 8.10 7.61 0.05
CA ARG A 241 8.51 6.20 -0.01
C ARG A 241 7.33 5.26 0.24
N GLY A 242 6.48 5.58 1.22
CA GLY A 242 5.24 4.85 1.46
C GLY A 242 4.32 4.87 0.24
N THR A 243 4.19 6.01 -0.44
CA THR A 243 3.39 6.16 -1.66
C THR A 243 3.93 5.34 -2.83
N ILE A 244 5.25 5.35 -3.07
CA ILE A 244 5.86 4.50 -4.11
C ILE A 244 5.48 3.04 -3.89
N LEU A 245 5.66 2.53 -2.68
CA LEU A 245 5.35 1.14 -2.34
C LEU A 245 3.85 0.85 -2.49
N GLY A 246 2.98 1.76 -2.05
CA GLY A 246 1.54 1.65 -2.26
C GLY A 246 1.12 1.59 -3.74
N CYS A 247 1.72 2.45 -4.59
CA CYS A 247 1.50 2.41 -6.03
C CYS A 247 1.99 1.10 -6.65
N LEU A 248 3.16 0.60 -6.22
CA LEU A 248 3.70 -0.67 -6.71
C LEU A 248 2.84 -1.87 -6.30
N ILE A 249 2.24 -1.86 -5.10
CA ILE A 249 1.25 -2.87 -4.68
C ILE A 249 0.03 -2.83 -5.60
N ALA A 250 -0.54 -1.65 -5.86
CA ALA A 250 -1.69 -1.50 -6.77
C ALA A 250 -1.36 -1.97 -8.20
N ILE A 251 -0.16 -1.64 -8.69
CA ILE A 251 0.37 -2.13 -9.97
C ILE A 251 0.48 -3.65 -9.99
N CYS A 252 0.99 -4.30 -8.94
CA CYS A 252 1.07 -5.77 -8.86
C CYS A 252 -0.30 -6.43 -8.93
N ILE A 253 -1.30 -5.87 -8.25
CA ILE A 253 -2.69 -6.38 -8.29
C ILE A 253 -3.27 -6.23 -9.70
N LYS A 254 -3.12 -5.06 -10.33
CA LYS A 254 -3.61 -4.82 -11.69
C LYS A 254 -2.88 -5.69 -12.72
N LEU A 255 -1.56 -5.83 -12.62
CA LEU A 255 -0.76 -6.68 -13.49
C LEU A 255 -1.15 -8.15 -13.37
N ASN A 256 -1.35 -8.64 -12.14
CA ASN A 256 -1.82 -10.00 -11.91
C ASN A 256 -3.17 -10.22 -12.59
N ALA A 257 -4.13 -9.32 -12.36
CA ALA A 257 -5.46 -9.45 -12.94
C ALA A 257 -5.46 -9.35 -14.47
N ALA A 258 -4.71 -8.40 -15.04
CA ALA A 258 -4.56 -8.25 -16.48
C ALA A 258 -3.90 -9.50 -17.10
N TYR A 259 -2.83 -10.00 -16.50
CA TYR A 259 -2.22 -11.24 -16.95
C TYR A 259 -3.22 -12.41 -16.94
N LEU A 260 -4.02 -12.57 -15.88
CA LEU A 260 -4.97 -13.69 -15.77
C LEU A 260 -6.07 -13.65 -16.84
N ILE A 261 -6.40 -12.48 -17.37
CA ILE A 261 -7.35 -12.34 -18.49
C ILE A 261 -6.66 -12.19 -19.85
N SER A 262 -5.33 -12.28 -19.95
CA SER A 262 -4.62 -12.30 -21.23
C SER A 262 -4.53 -13.70 -21.82
N ASP A 263 -4.23 -13.81 -23.12
CA ASP A 263 -3.95 -15.09 -23.79
C ASP A 263 -2.50 -15.61 -23.60
N ALA A 264 -1.73 -15.02 -22.68
CA ALA A 264 -0.37 -15.46 -22.42
C ALA A 264 -0.33 -16.67 -21.47
N GLU A 265 0.57 -17.62 -21.75
CA GLU A 265 0.78 -18.81 -20.92
C GLU A 265 1.42 -18.51 -19.57
N THR A 266 2.38 -17.57 -19.53
CA THR A 266 3.09 -17.19 -18.30
C THR A 266 3.19 -15.67 -18.16
N PHE A 267 3.23 -15.19 -16.91
CA PHE A 267 3.31 -13.76 -16.60
C PHE A 267 4.52 -13.08 -17.26
N LEU A 268 5.70 -13.72 -17.17
CA LEU A 268 6.92 -13.18 -17.75
C LEU A 268 6.87 -13.18 -19.28
N SER A 269 6.34 -14.25 -19.89
CA SER A 269 6.20 -14.29 -21.35
C SER A 269 5.30 -13.16 -21.85
N TRP A 270 4.23 -12.83 -21.12
CA TRP A 270 3.33 -11.73 -21.48
C TRP A 270 4.07 -10.39 -21.57
N LEU A 271 4.82 -10.03 -20.51
CA LEU A 271 5.56 -8.78 -20.46
C LEU A 271 6.70 -8.71 -21.47
N VAL A 272 7.46 -9.81 -21.62
CA VAL A 272 8.59 -9.86 -22.57
C VAL A 272 8.08 -9.80 -24.00
N ASN A 273 7.00 -10.51 -24.33
CA ASN A 273 6.43 -10.50 -25.68
C ASN A 273 5.86 -9.13 -26.04
N ASP A 274 5.20 -8.45 -25.10
CA ASP A 274 4.75 -7.07 -25.28
C ASP A 274 5.92 -6.12 -25.62
N ALA A 275 7.03 -6.21 -24.88
CA ALA A 275 8.21 -5.40 -25.14
C ALA A 275 8.85 -5.72 -26.51
N LEU A 276 8.99 -7.01 -26.85
CA LEU A 276 9.59 -7.43 -28.12
C LEU A 276 8.72 -7.06 -29.32
N PHE A 277 7.39 -7.12 -29.19
CA PHE A 277 6.46 -6.68 -30.23
C PHE A 277 6.59 -5.16 -30.48
N ALA A 278 6.67 -4.35 -29.42
CA ALA A 278 6.88 -2.90 -29.55
C ALA A 278 8.23 -2.56 -30.23
N LEU A 279 9.27 -3.37 -29.98
CA LEU A 279 10.57 -3.26 -30.64
C LEU A 279 10.60 -3.86 -32.07
N ARG A 280 9.47 -4.37 -32.58
CA ARG A 280 9.34 -5.06 -33.87
C ARG A 280 10.26 -6.27 -34.02
N LEU A 281 10.62 -6.90 -32.90
CA LEU A 281 11.41 -8.13 -32.85
C LEU A 281 10.53 -9.37 -32.88
N ARG A 282 9.21 -9.22 -32.71
CA ARG A 282 8.20 -10.29 -32.78
C ARG A 282 6.94 -9.80 -33.49
N ASN A 283 6.26 -10.69 -34.19
CA ASN A 283 5.09 -10.36 -35.02
C ASN A 283 3.73 -10.72 -34.38
N GLN A 284 3.73 -11.37 -33.21
CA GLN A 284 2.51 -11.83 -32.55
C GLN A 284 2.15 -10.87 -31.42
N GLU A 285 0.99 -10.25 -31.54
CA GLU A 285 0.36 -9.45 -30.49
C GLU A 285 -0.33 -10.38 -29.49
N TRP A 286 -0.39 -9.96 -28.22
CA TRP A 286 -1.16 -10.65 -27.19
C TRP A 286 -2.64 -10.22 -27.26
N GLY A 287 -3.54 -11.09 -26.84
CA GLY A 287 -4.99 -10.89 -26.83
C GLY A 287 -5.60 -10.95 -25.43
N TRP A 288 -6.90 -10.67 -25.35
CA TRP A 288 -7.70 -10.77 -24.14
C TRP A 288 -8.65 -11.97 -24.21
N LEU A 289 -8.84 -12.62 -23.06
CA LEU A 289 -9.88 -13.60 -22.82
C LEU A 289 -11.17 -12.88 -22.42
N ASP A 290 -12.31 -13.42 -22.79
CA ASP A 290 -13.64 -12.93 -22.40
C ASP A 290 -13.94 -13.25 -20.92
N GLN A 291 -13.25 -12.57 -20.01
CA GLN A 291 -13.35 -12.74 -18.56
C GLN A 291 -13.46 -11.38 -17.86
N ASN A 292 -14.16 -11.35 -16.72
CA ASN A 292 -14.34 -10.12 -15.93
C ASN A 292 -13.36 -10.04 -14.75
N PRO A 293 -12.38 -9.11 -14.75
CA PRO A 293 -11.41 -8.97 -13.66
C PRO A 293 -11.94 -8.03 -12.57
N SER A 294 -12.60 -8.59 -11.55
CA SER A 294 -13.00 -7.82 -10.35
C SER A 294 -11.86 -7.04 -9.66
N PRO A 295 -10.58 -7.50 -9.66
CA PRO A 295 -9.50 -6.75 -9.01
C PRO A 295 -9.10 -5.44 -9.70
N PHE A 296 -9.59 -5.16 -10.91
CA PHE A 296 -9.36 -3.86 -11.56
C PHE A 296 -9.97 -2.71 -10.74
N PHE A 297 -11.15 -2.91 -10.18
CA PHE A 297 -11.78 -1.89 -9.34
C PHE A 297 -11.05 -1.74 -8.00
N THR A 298 -10.72 -2.85 -7.33
CA THR A 298 -10.02 -2.82 -6.04
C THR A 298 -8.64 -2.18 -6.15
N SER A 299 -7.86 -2.52 -7.18
CA SER A 299 -6.54 -1.91 -7.42
C SER A 299 -6.63 -0.43 -7.80
N LEU A 300 -7.66 0.00 -8.53
CA LEU A 300 -7.92 1.40 -8.83
C LEU A 300 -8.24 2.20 -7.56
N LEU A 301 -9.12 1.68 -6.70
CA LEU A 301 -9.46 2.32 -5.42
C LEU A 301 -8.22 2.43 -4.53
N LEU A 302 -7.40 1.38 -4.48
CA LEU A 302 -6.14 1.38 -3.73
C LEU A 302 -5.20 2.49 -4.23
N LEU A 303 -4.98 2.57 -5.55
CA LEU A 303 -4.16 3.63 -6.16
C LEU A 303 -4.70 5.02 -5.82
N PHE A 304 -6.02 5.20 -5.95
CA PHE A 304 -6.67 6.47 -5.66
C PHE A 304 -6.43 6.91 -4.20
N ILE A 305 -6.63 6.02 -3.23
CA ILE A 305 -6.42 6.33 -1.81
C ILE A 305 -4.95 6.68 -1.54
N VAL A 306 -4.02 5.90 -2.09
CA VAL A 306 -2.57 6.14 -1.93
C VAL A 306 -2.17 7.50 -2.48
N CYS A 307 -2.59 7.82 -3.70
CA CYS A 307 -2.33 9.10 -4.33
C CYS A 307 -3.01 10.26 -3.58
N PHE A 308 -4.25 10.08 -3.12
CA PHE A 308 -4.97 11.09 -2.36
C PHE A 308 -4.24 11.43 -1.05
N VAL A 309 -3.89 10.41 -0.26
CA VAL A 309 -3.13 10.59 0.98
C VAL A 309 -1.78 11.27 0.71
N PHE A 310 -1.08 10.87 -0.35
CA PHE A 310 0.17 11.50 -0.77
C PHE A 310 0.00 12.99 -1.03
N PHE A 311 -0.90 13.38 -1.94
CA PHE A 311 -1.06 14.78 -2.33
C PHE A 311 -1.53 15.65 -1.17
N VAL A 312 -2.44 15.15 -0.34
CA VAL A 312 -2.95 15.88 0.82
C VAL A 312 -1.87 16.03 1.91
N SER A 313 -1.14 14.97 2.25
CA SER A 313 -0.04 15.03 3.23
C SER A 313 1.09 15.93 2.75
N LEU A 314 1.49 15.79 1.48
CA LEU A 314 2.60 16.55 0.94
C LEU A 314 2.25 18.04 0.81
N SER A 315 1.02 18.37 0.43
CA SER A 315 0.52 19.75 0.41
C SER A 315 0.52 20.37 1.81
N GLN A 316 0.09 19.64 2.84
CA GLN A 316 0.13 20.12 4.23
C GLN A 316 1.57 20.44 4.68
N ILE A 317 2.53 19.57 4.35
CA ILE A 317 3.93 19.77 4.75
C ILE A 317 4.57 20.95 3.99
N VAL A 318 4.36 21.03 2.67
CA VAL A 318 4.92 22.13 1.84
C VAL A 318 4.34 23.47 2.26
N LEU A 319 3.02 23.57 2.48
CA LEU A 319 2.40 24.80 2.96
C LEU A 319 2.88 25.21 4.35
N ALA A 320 3.16 24.25 5.23
CA ALA A 320 3.75 24.51 6.52
C ALA A 320 5.19 25.06 6.38
N LEU A 321 6.02 24.43 5.55
CA LEU A 321 7.38 24.88 5.26
C LEU A 321 7.41 26.28 4.63
N GLU A 322 6.53 26.57 3.67
CA GLU A 322 6.46 27.88 3.02
C GLU A 322 6.13 29.02 3.98
N ARG A 323 5.33 28.74 5.02
CA ARG A 323 4.98 29.71 6.07
C ARG A 323 6.08 29.86 7.11
N SER A 324 6.78 28.77 7.43
CA SER A 324 7.80 28.73 8.49
C SER A 324 9.18 29.21 8.03
N LEU A 325 9.49 29.12 6.74
CA LEU A 325 10.78 29.54 6.19
C LEU A 325 10.74 31.00 5.75
N GLN A 326 11.76 31.78 6.11
CA GLN A 326 11.88 33.17 5.63
C GLN A 326 12.66 33.26 4.31
N ASP A 327 13.62 32.36 4.09
CA ASP A 327 14.47 32.33 2.91
C ASP A 327 13.74 31.75 1.67
N GLU A 328 13.61 32.58 0.62
CA GLU A 328 13.00 32.20 -0.66
C GLU A 328 13.76 31.07 -1.39
N ILE A 329 15.08 30.96 -1.20
CA ILE A 329 15.87 29.86 -1.77
C ILE A 329 15.40 28.53 -1.17
N LEU A 330 15.19 28.49 0.14
CA LEU A 330 14.75 27.29 0.84
C LEU A 330 13.30 26.90 0.47
N LYS A 331 12.42 27.89 0.28
CA LYS A 331 11.06 27.64 -0.22
C LYS A 331 11.08 27.05 -1.62
N ASN A 332 11.88 27.62 -2.52
CA ASN A 332 12.01 27.12 -3.90
C ASN A 332 12.58 25.70 -3.94
N GLN A 333 13.53 25.36 -3.05
CA GLN A 333 14.02 24.00 -2.90
C GLN A 333 12.91 23.04 -2.46
N ALA A 334 12.10 23.39 -1.44
CA ALA A 334 10.98 22.56 -1.00
C ALA A 334 9.94 22.32 -2.11
N ARG A 335 9.65 23.35 -2.92
CA ARG A 335 8.77 23.25 -4.10
C ARG A 335 9.35 22.36 -5.19
N ALA A 336 10.65 22.46 -5.46
CA ALA A 336 11.32 21.61 -6.45
C ALA A 336 11.27 20.13 -6.03
N ILE A 337 11.53 19.85 -4.75
CA ILE A 337 11.39 18.51 -4.15
C ILE A 337 9.96 17.98 -4.32
N TRP A 338 8.97 18.81 -4.03
CA TRP A 338 7.55 18.47 -4.19
C TRP A 338 7.20 18.11 -5.63
N LEU A 339 7.65 18.90 -6.61
CA LEU A 339 7.42 18.65 -8.03
C LEU A 339 8.08 17.35 -8.48
N GLN A 340 9.31 17.08 -8.05
CA GLN A 340 10.02 15.84 -8.38
C GLN A 340 9.29 14.61 -7.84
N MET A 341 8.92 14.61 -6.57
CA MET A 341 8.17 13.51 -5.95
C MET A 341 6.81 13.30 -6.63
N SER A 342 6.12 14.39 -6.92
CA SER A 342 4.81 14.36 -7.61
C SER A 342 4.93 13.81 -9.03
N GLY A 343 6.00 14.16 -9.76
CA GLY A 343 6.29 13.62 -11.09
C GLY A 343 6.43 12.09 -11.09
N VAL A 344 7.15 11.54 -10.11
CA VAL A 344 7.31 10.07 -9.98
C VAL A 344 5.98 9.38 -9.66
N VAL A 345 5.18 9.94 -8.74
CA VAL A 345 3.88 9.37 -8.38
C VAL A 345 2.89 9.42 -9.55
N VAL A 346 2.85 10.54 -10.28
CA VAL A 346 2.03 10.67 -11.49
C VAL A 346 2.49 9.70 -12.58
N LEU A 347 3.79 9.54 -12.78
CA LEU A 347 4.34 8.56 -13.73
C LEU A 347 3.90 7.13 -13.40
N LEU A 348 3.96 6.72 -12.12
CA LEU A 348 3.47 5.42 -11.67
C LEU A 348 1.96 5.27 -11.88
N ALA A 349 1.17 6.30 -11.56
CA ALA A 349 -0.28 6.29 -11.74
C ALA A 349 -0.67 6.20 -13.22
N VAL A 350 -0.01 6.96 -14.09
CA VAL A 350 -0.20 6.89 -15.55
C VAL A 350 0.20 5.50 -16.07
N SER A 351 1.33 4.97 -15.62
CA SER A 351 1.76 3.61 -15.98
C SER A 351 0.74 2.57 -15.55
N PHE A 352 0.16 2.72 -14.35
CA PHE A 352 -0.93 1.87 -13.89
C PHE A 352 -2.11 1.89 -14.86
N PHE A 353 -2.60 3.06 -15.29
CA PHE A 353 -3.73 3.14 -16.22
C PHE A 353 -3.43 2.48 -17.57
N LEU A 354 -2.18 2.59 -18.03
CA LEU A 354 -1.74 2.11 -19.33
C LEU A 354 -1.40 0.61 -19.40
N ILE A 355 -1.41 -0.12 -18.28
CA ILE A 355 -1.23 -1.58 -18.28
C ILE A 355 -2.29 -2.23 -19.18
N GLY A 356 -1.83 -2.93 -20.23
CA GLY A 356 -2.68 -3.58 -21.22
C GLY A 356 -3.44 -2.62 -22.15
N ALA A 357 -3.15 -1.33 -22.15
CA ALA A 357 -3.88 -0.38 -23.01
C ALA A 357 -3.33 -0.30 -24.45
N PHE A 358 -2.05 -0.62 -24.65
CA PHE A 358 -1.37 -0.59 -25.94
C PHE A 358 -0.15 -1.51 -25.92
N ALA A 359 0.33 -1.92 -27.09
CA ALA A 359 1.52 -2.75 -27.20
C ALA A 359 2.81 -1.95 -26.86
N GLY A 360 3.59 -2.47 -25.92
CA GLY A 360 4.79 -1.80 -25.38
C GLY A 360 4.58 -1.10 -24.05
N PHE A 361 3.41 -1.27 -23.40
CA PHE A 361 3.17 -0.77 -22.05
C PHE A 361 4.20 -1.31 -21.04
N SER A 362 4.73 -2.53 -21.27
CA SER A 362 5.73 -3.16 -20.42
C SER A 362 7.05 -2.37 -20.36
N ILE A 363 7.47 -1.74 -21.46
CA ILE A 363 8.67 -0.88 -21.50
C ILE A 363 8.45 0.36 -20.64
N LEU A 364 7.31 1.04 -20.83
CA LEU A 364 6.95 2.20 -20.02
C LEU A 364 6.91 1.82 -18.54
N LEU A 365 6.20 0.75 -18.20
CA LEU A 365 6.11 0.25 -16.83
C LEU A 365 7.49 -0.04 -16.23
N PHE A 366 8.36 -0.73 -16.96
CA PHE A 366 9.71 -1.03 -16.49
C PHE A 366 10.52 0.25 -16.24
N THR A 367 10.48 1.21 -17.16
CA THR A 367 11.16 2.50 -16.97
C THR A 367 10.61 3.28 -15.77
N SER A 368 9.29 3.29 -15.57
CA SER A 368 8.64 3.93 -14.42
C SER A 368 9.03 3.28 -13.10
N VAL A 369 9.11 1.95 -13.05
CA VAL A 369 9.57 1.20 -11.87
C VAL A 369 11.04 1.49 -11.57
N LEU A 370 11.90 1.58 -12.59
CA LEU A 370 13.31 1.94 -12.41
C LEU A 370 13.47 3.36 -11.86
N ILE A 371 12.71 4.32 -12.38
CA ILE A 371 12.70 5.71 -11.89
C ILE A 371 12.18 5.77 -10.44
N ALA A 372 11.14 5.00 -10.12
CA ALA A 372 10.62 4.92 -8.77
C ALA A 372 11.64 4.28 -7.81
N ALA A 373 12.31 3.20 -8.21
CA ALA A 373 13.34 2.54 -7.42
C ALA A 373 14.55 3.46 -7.19
N SER A 374 15.03 4.16 -8.21
CA SER A 374 16.13 5.13 -8.06
C SER A 374 15.73 6.26 -7.12
N SER A 375 14.52 6.80 -7.27
CA SER A 375 13.97 7.86 -6.40
C SER A 375 13.73 7.39 -4.97
N PHE A 376 13.41 6.11 -4.76
CA PHE A 376 13.22 5.51 -3.44
C PHE A 376 14.54 5.49 -2.64
N PHE A 377 15.63 5.09 -3.29
CA PHE A 377 16.96 5.01 -2.68
C PHE A 377 17.69 6.35 -2.65
N TRP A 378 17.35 7.27 -3.55
CA TRP A 378 17.97 8.58 -3.60
C TRP A 378 17.90 9.24 -2.21
N SER A 379 19.07 9.40 -1.58
CA SER A 379 19.21 10.44 -0.58
C SER A 379 19.25 11.71 -1.39
N MET A 380 18.25 12.57 -1.22
CA MET A 380 18.55 13.97 -1.41
C MET A 380 19.57 14.32 -0.35
N ARG A 381 20.85 14.14 -0.70
CA ARG A 381 21.89 15.05 -0.26
C ARG A 381 21.33 16.42 -0.63
N LEU A 382 20.62 17.01 0.32
CA LEU A 382 20.67 18.45 0.51
C LEU A 382 22.13 18.79 0.24
N SER A 383 22.35 19.62 -0.77
CA SER A 383 23.66 20.15 -1.09
C SER A 383 24.25 20.76 0.18
N GLU A 384 24.91 19.94 0.98
CA GLU A 384 25.86 20.36 1.99
C GLU A 384 27.01 20.95 1.19
N GLY A 385 26.97 22.27 1.03
CA GLY A 385 28.08 23.07 0.54
C GLY A 385 28.29 23.04 -0.98
N LYS A 386 27.82 24.10 -1.64
CA LYS A 386 28.67 25.28 -1.82
C LYS A 386 27.81 26.55 -1.78
#